data_AF-A0AAD8J1A9-F1
#
_entry.id   AF-A0AAD8J1A9-F1
#
_cell.length_a   1.000
_cell.length_b   1.000
_cell.length_c   1.000
_cell.angle_alpha   90.00
_cell.angle_beta   90.00
_cell.angle_gamma   90.00
#
_symmetry.space_group_name_H-M   'P 1'
#
loop_
_entity.id
_entity.type
_entity.pdbx_description
1 polymer ?
#
loop_
_entity_poly.entity_id
_entity_poly.type
_entity_poly.pdbx_seq_one_letter_code
_entity_poly.pdbx_strand_id
1 'polypeptide(L)'
;MVYYLSDDQKQWVRNSGFEPLLYFCLEMLPGKLAYNIFQIFDHNSVSLRLKNATISITDEDVFDLLGLPHGGEMVKLGPTELYQERTKEWLEQFETEKEREQITQGKIVQLMKG
;
A
#
# COMPACT_ATOMS: atom_id res chain seq x y z
N MET A 1 7.78 5.12 5.62
CA MET A 1 6.80 4.99 6.73
C MET A 1 6.23 6.36 7.03
N VAL A 2 4.97 6.42 7.45
CA VAL A 2 4.20 7.67 7.69
C VAL A 2 4.84 8.60 8.75
N TYR A 3 5.84 8.09 9.48
CA TYR A 3 6.65 8.82 10.46
C TYR A 3 7.51 9.96 9.92
N TYR A 4 7.83 9.99 8.62
CA TYR A 4 8.71 11.02 8.04
C TYR A 4 7.96 12.22 7.46
N LEU A 5 6.64 12.32 7.67
CA LEU A 5 5.85 13.42 7.14
C LEU A 5 6.12 14.73 7.91
N SER A 6 6.27 15.84 7.18
CA SER A 6 6.24 17.18 7.75
C SER A 6 4.85 17.49 8.33
N ASP A 7 4.75 18.53 9.15
CA ASP A 7 3.46 18.89 9.76
C ASP A 7 2.42 19.33 8.71
N ASP A 8 2.87 20.02 7.65
CA ASP A 8 2.02 20.35 6.49
C ASP A 8 1.51 19.08 5.78
N GLN A 9 2.38 18.09 5.61
CA GLN A 9 2.00 16.80 5.00
C GLN A 9 1.03 16.02 5.89
N LYS A 10 1.24 15.99 7.21
CA LYS A 10 0.29 15.39 8.15
C LYS A 10 -1.07 16.09 8.10
N GLN A 11 -1.06 17.42 8.00
CA GLN A 11 -2.31 18.19 7.91
C GLN A 11 -3.06 17.90 6.61
N TRP A 12 -2.35 17.76 5.48
CA TRP A 12 -2.94 17.31 4.22
C TRP A 12 -3.59 15.92 4.37
N VAL A 13 -2.87 14.94 4.97
CA VAL A 13 -3.39 13.58 5.19
C VAL A 13 -4.69 13.60 5.99
N ARG A 14 -4.77 14.41 7.06
CA ARG A 14 -6.01 14.59 7.84
C ARG A 14 -7.13 15.16 6.99
N ASN A 15 -6.87 16.26 6.28
CA ASN A 15 -7.87 16.95 5.46
C ASN A 15 -8.39 16.07 4.31
N SER A 16 -7.59 15.13 3.83
CA SER A 16 -7.97 14.18 2.78
C SER A 16 -8.74 12.95 3.30
N GLY A 17 -9.01 12.86 4.61
CA GLY A 17 -9.75 11.74 5.20
C GLY A 17 -8.89 10.51 5.52
N PHE A 18 -7.58 10.59 5.32
CA PHE A 18 -6.63 9.49 5.55
C PHE A 18 -5.95 9.57 6.92
N GLU A 19 -6.54 10.29 7.87
CA GLU A 19 -6.02 10.43 9.24
C GLU A 19 -5.65 9.09 9.91
N PRO A 20 -6.44 7.99 9.78
CA PRO A 20 -6.09 6.70 10.37
C PRO A 20 -4.69 6.18 9.99
N LEU A 21 -4.21 6.48 8.77
CA LEU A 21 -2.87 6.09 8.33
C LEU A 21 -1.74 6.76 9.12
N LEU A 22 -1.97 7.91 9.73
CA LEU A 22 -0.98 8.57 10.61
C LEU A 22 -0.71 7.76 11.88
N TYR A 23 -1.70 6.98 12.33
CA TYR A 23 -1.60 6.12 13.50
C TYR A 23 -1.21 4.67 13.14
N PHE A 24 -1.18 4.34 11.84
CA PHE A 24 -0.77 3.02 11.37
C PHE A 24 0.73 2.81 11.60
N CYS A 25 1.05 2.07 12.66
CA CYS A 25 2.39 1.70 13.04
C CYS A 25 2.72 0.28 12.57
N LEU A 26 3.63 0.17 11.60
CA LEU A 26 4.20 -1.11 11.20
C LEU A 26 5.73 -1.01 11.28
N GLU A 27 6.29 -1.04 12.49
CA GLU A 27 7.74 -0.82 12.73
C GLU A 27 8.64 -1.80 11.97
N MET A 28 8.18 -3.04 11.80
CA MET A 28 8.89 -4.05 11.03
C MET A 28 7.90 -5.11 10.56
N LEU A 29 7.79 -5.29 9.25
CA LEU A 29 7.12 -6.44 8.68
C LEU A 29 8.13 -7.59 8.65
N PRO A 30 7.97 -8.67 9.44
CA PRO A 30 8.87 -9.81 9.35
C PRO A 30 8.73 -10.39 7.94
N GLY A 31 9.82 -10.51 7.18
CA GLY A 31 9.74 -10.95 5.78
C GLY A 31 9.00 -12.29 5.58
N LYS A 32 9.12 -13.19 6.57
CA LYS A 32 8.37 -14.46 6.60
C LYS A 32 6.86 -14.27 6.81
N LEU A 33 6.45 -13.25 7.57
CA LEU A 33 5.04 -12.96 7.82
C LEU A 33 4.35 -12.53 6.53
N ALA A 34 4.96 -11.63 5.77
CA ALA A 34 4.43 -11.16 4.48
C ALA A 34 4.23 -12.32 3.50
N TYR A 35 5.25 -13.16 3.35
CA TYR A 35 5.19 -14.36 2.53
C TYR A 35 4.08 -15.31 2.98
N ASN A 36 3.98 -15.57 4.29
CA ASN A 36 2.96 -16.45 4.84
C ASN A 36 1.54 -15.90 4.63
N ILE A 37 1.32 -14.59 4.82
CA ILE A 37 0.04 -13.93 4.55
C ILE A 37 -0.37 -14.13 3.09
N PHE A 38 0.57 -13.95 2.15
CA PHE A 38 0.30 -14.16 0.73
C PHE A 38 -0.09 -15.60 0.41
N GLN A 39 0.56 -16.59 1.04
CA GLN A 39 0.25 -18.00 0.83
C GLN A 39 -1.13 -18.42 1.35
N ILE A 40 -1.64 -17.76 2.40
CA ILE A 40 -2.92 -18.10 3.02
C ILE A 40 -4.09 -17.22 2.56
N PHE A 41 -3.81 -16.17 1.77
CA PHE A 41 -4.84 -15.28 1.26
C PHE A 41 -5.63 -15.94 0.13
N ASP A 42 -6.95 -15.96 0.27
CA ASP A 42 -7.89 -16.45 -0.73
C ASP A 42 -8.65 -15.26 -1.35
N HIS A 43 -8.29 -14.93 -2.59
CA HIS A 43 -8.88 -13.81 -3.32
C HIS A 43 -10.36 -14.00 -3.67
N ASN A 44 -10.87 -15.24 -3.73
CA ASN A 44 -12.28 -15.48 -4.05
C ASN A 44 -13.19 -15.13 -2.88
N SER A 45 -12.72 -15.39 -1.66
CA SER A 45 -13.48 -15.12 -0.43
C SER A 45 -13.02 -13.87 0.32
N VAL A 46 -11.96 -13.22 -0.17
CA VAL A 46 -11.31 -12.06 0.47
C VAL A 46 -11.02 -12.36 1.95
N SER A 47 -10.29 -13.44 2.19
CA SER A 47 -10.01 -13.94 3.54
C SER A 47 -8.62 -14.55 3.69
N LEU A 48 -8.14 -14.63 4.93
CA LEU A 48 -6.92 -15.36 5.30
C LEU A 48 -7.30 -16.73 5.89
N ARG A 49 -6.92 -17.79 5.19
CA ARG A 49 -7.19 -19.18 5.58
C ARG A 49 -6.07 -19.73 6.45
N LEU A 50 -6.23 -19.60 7.76
CA LEU A 50 -5.37 -20.25 8.73
C LEU A 50 -5.73 -21.74 8.83
N LYS A 51 -4.85 -22.55 9.45
CA LYS A 51 -5.09 -23.99 9.60
C LYS A 51 -6.40 -24.35 10.29
N ASN A 52 -6.81 -23.55 11.27
CA ASN A 52 -7.96 -23.83 12.14
C ASN A 52 -8.99 -22.68 12.17
N ALA A 53 -8.82 -21.65 11.33
CA ALA A 53 -9.66 -20.47 11.36
C ALA A 53 -9.63 -19.74 10.01
N THR A 54 -10.65 -18.96 9.76
CA THR A 54 -10.70 -18.02 8.63
C THR A 54 -10.84 -16.63 9.20
N ILE A 55 -9.97 -15.70 8.78
CA ILE A 55 -10.12 -14.28 9.06
C ILE A 55 -10.66 -13.65 7.78
N SER A 56 -11.92 -13.25 7.79
CA SER A 56 -12.50 -12.46 6.70
C SER A 56 -11.97 -11.04 6.77
N ILE A 57 -11.67 -10.44 5.62
CA ILE A 57 -11.36 -9.01 5.53
C ILE A 57 -12.64 -8.32 5.04
N THR A 58 -13.20 -7.44 5.85
CA THR A 58 -14.45 -6.74 5.55
C THR A 58 -14.20 -5.32 5.03
N ASP A 59 -15.24 -4.69 4.50
CA ASP A 59 -15.18 -3.28 4.11
C ASP A 59 -14.93 -2.37 5.32
N GLU A 60 -15.47 -2.72 6.51
CA GLU A 60 -15.13 -2.06 7.77
C GLU A 60 -13.64 -2.16 8.12
N ASP A 61 -13.01 -3.32 7.94
CA ASP A 61 -11.57 -3.47 8.19
C ASP A 61 -10.75 -2.54 7.27
N VAL A 62 -11.20 -2.37 6.02
CA VAL A 62 -10.57 -1.47 5.05
C VAL A 62 -10.80 0.00 5.41
N PHE A 63 -12.00 0.36 5.85
CA PHE A 63 -12.32 1.71 6.31
C PHE A 63 -11.52 2.09 7.56
N ASP A 64 -11.48 1.22 8.57
CA ASP A 64 -10.78 1.49 9.83
C ASP A 64 -9.27 1.62 9.60
N LEU A 65 -8.71 0.84 8.67
CA LEU A 65 -7.27 0.81 8.43
C LEU A 65 -6.80 1.86 7.42
N LEU A 66 -7.53 2.05 6.31
CA LEU A 66 -7.14 2.96 5.23
C LEU A 66 -7.90 4.30 5.26
N GLY A 67 -8.95 4.46 6.06
CA GLY A 67 -9.82 5.64 6.04
C GLY A 67 -10.64 5.79 4.75
N LEU A 68 -10.72 4.73 3.93
CA LEU A 68 -11.47 4.76 2.68
C LEU A 68 -12.97 4.60 2.97
N PRO A 69 -13.83 5.56 2.57
CA PRO A 69 -15.25 5.56 2.93
C PRO A 69 -15.98 4.31 2.43
N HIS A 70 -16.92 3.82 3.24
CA HIS A 70 -17.83 2.73 2.89
C HIS A 70 -18.73 3.11 1.72
N GLY A 71 -18.46 2.54 0.54
CA GLY A 71 -19.34 2.61 -0.63
C GLY A 71 -19.79 4.03 -1.04
N GLY A 72 -20.84 4.09 -1.86
CA GLY A 72 -21.44 5.35 -2.32
C GLY A 72 -20.72 6.03 -3.49
N GLU A 73 -19.39 6.03 -3.49
CA GLU A 73 -18.56 6.55 -4.58
C GLU A 73 -17.50 5.54 -4.99
N MET A 74 -17.47 5.17 -6.27
CA MET A 74 -16.36 4.39 -6.81
C MET A 74 -15.11 5.27 -6.80
N VAL A 75 -14.00 4.75 -6.24
CA VAL A 75 -12.68 5.32 -6.48
C VAL A 75 -12.39 5.19 -7.97
N LYS A 76 -12.66 6.25 -8.71
CA LYS A 76 -12.28 6.36 -10.12
C LYS A 76 -10.80 6.59 -10.15
N LEU A 77 -10.04 5.53 -10.42
CA LEU A 77 -8.67 5.68 -10.85
C LEU A 77 -8.70 6.56 -12.10
N GLY A 78 -7.88 7.61 -12.09
CA GLY A 78 -7.76 8.50 -13.24
C GLY A 78 -7.33 7.71 -14.49
N PRO A 79 -7.59 8.25 -15.69
CA PRO A 79 -7.00 7.73 -16.92
C PRO A 79 -5.49 7.52 -16.74
N THR A 80 -4.95 6.44 -17.31
CA THR A 80 -3.51 6.12 -17.27
C THR A 80 -2.66 7.33 -17.66
N GLU A 81 -3.15 8.15 -18.58
CA GLU A 81 -2.54 9.39 -19.05
C GLU A 81 -2.26 10.40 -17.92
N LEU A 82 -3.11 10.48 -16.89
CA LEU A 82 -2.89 11.36 -15.74
C LEU A 82 -1.71 10.93 -14.87
N TYR A 83 -1.35 9.65 -14.93
CA TYR A 83 -0.26 9.08 -14.14
C TYR A 83 0.97 8.76 -14.98
N GLN A 84 0.97 9.01 -16.29
CA GLN A 84 2.08 8.70 -17.18
C GLN A 84 3.37 9.39 -16.75
N GLU A 85 3.31 10.68 -16.41
CA GLU A 85 4.48 11.44 -15.98
C GLU A 85 5.03 10.90 -14.66
N ARG A 86 4.19 10.69 -13.64
CA ARG A 86 4.61 10.07 -12.38
C ARG A 86 5.13 8.65 -12.55
N THR A 87 4.54 7.88 -13.45
CA THR A 87 4.99 6.51 -13.75
C THR A 87 6.36 6.56 -14.41
N LYS A 88 6.58 7.49 -15.32
CA LYS A 88 7.88 7.73 -15.95
C LYS A 88 8.93 8.16 -14.92
N GLU A 89 8.63 9.14 -14.07
CA GLU A 89 9.51 9.60 -12.98
C GLU A 89 9.84 8.46 -12.01
N TRP A 90 8.86 7.60 -11.69
CA TRP A 90 9.08 6.41 -10.87
C TRP A 90 10.02 5.40 -11.55
N LEU A 91 9.79 5.10 -12.84
CA LEU A 91 10.59 4.14 -13.59
C LEU A 91 12.01 4.65 -13.89
N GLU A 92 12.21 5.96 -13.97
CA GLU A 92 13.54 6.58 -14.14
C GLU A 92 14.46 6.36 -12.93
N GLN A 93 13.92 6.00 -11.77
CA GLN A 93 14.71 5.61 -10.60
C GLN A 93 15.43 4.26 -10.78
N PHE A 94 15.16 3.53 -11.87
CA PHE A 94 15.77 2.23 -12.17
C PHE A 94 16.59 2.33 -13.46
N GLU A 95 17.88 2.01 -13.39
CA GLU A 95 18.85 2.28 -14.44
C GLU A 95 18.50 1.52 -15.74
N THR A 96 18.22 0.23 -15.64
CA THR A 96 18.01 -0.64 -16.81
C THR A 96 16.53 -0.94 -17.08
N GLU A 97 16.20 -1.21 -18.35
CA GLU A 97 14.85 -1.59 -18.78
C GLU A 97 14.37 -2.88 -18.10
N LYS A 98 15.27 -3.86 -17.95
CA LYS A 98 15.02 -5.08 -17.17
C LYS A 98 14.70 -4.79 -15.70
N GLU A 99 15.28 -3.74 -15.10
CA GLU A 99 14.97 -3.35 -13.73
C GLU A 99 13.62 -2.66 -13.60
N ARG A 100 13.24 -1.84 -14.60
CA ARG A 100 11.92 -1.21 -14.69
C ARG A 100 10.80 -2.23 -14.80
N GLU A 101 11.05 -3.34 -15.50
CA GLU A 101 10.09 -4.45 -15.64
C GLU A 101 10.08 -5.40 -14.43
N GLN A 102 11.15 -5.44 -13.64
CA GLN A 102 11.34 -6.37 -12.52
C GLN A 102 11.76 -5.62 -11.25
N ILE A 103 10.90 -4.71 -10.81
CA ILE A 103 11.08 -3.98 -9.56
C ILE A 103 10.88 -4.96 -8.40
N THR A 104 11.96 -5.22 -7.65
CA THR A 104 11.91 -6.07 -6.46
C THR A 104 11.93 -5.22 -5.20
N GLN A 105 11.44 -5.77 -4.09
CA GLN A 105 11.48 -5.10 -2.78
C GLN A 105 12.90 -4.66 -2.38
N GLY A 106 13.91 -5.47 -2.70
CA GLY A 106 15.32 -5.14 -2.42
C GLY A 106 15.80 -3.86 -3.14
N LYS A 107 15.39 -3.65 -4.39
CA LYS A 107 15.73 -2.45 -5.17
C LYS A 107 15.06 -1.20 -4.61
N ILE A 108 13.79 -1.31 -4.23
CA ILE A 108 13.05 -0.21 -3.60
C ILE A 108 13.73 0.21 -2.29
N VAL A 109 14.14 -0.75 -1.47
CA VAL A 109 14.85 -0.48 -0.21
C VAL A 109 16.22 0.19 -0.43
N GLN A 110 16.92 -0.14 -1.53
CA GLN A 110 18.18 0.52 -1.88
C GLN A 110 17.96 1.98 -2.28
N LEU A 111 16.94 2.26 -3.10
CA LEU A 111 16.58 3.63 -3.50
C LEU A 111 16.17 4.50 -2.32
N MET A 112 15.41 3.96 -1.37
CA MET A 112 14.97 4.69 -0.16
C MET A 112 16.08 4.95 0.86
N LYS A 113 17.25 4.30 0.73
CA LYS A 113 18.40 4.46 1.64
C LYS A 113 19.44 5.47 1.12
N GLY A 114 19.28 5.95 -0.11
CA GLY A 114 20.12 6.99 -0.71
C GLY A 114 19.78 8.39 -0.23
#